data_AF-A0A7S2CVT3-F1
#
_entry.id   AF-A0A7S2CVT3-F1
#
_cell.length_a   1.000
_cell.length_b   1.000
_cell.length_c   1.000
_cell.angle_alpha   90.00
_cell.angle_beta   90.00
_cell.angle_gamma   90.00
#
_symmetry.space_group_name_H-M   'P 1'
#
loop_
_entity.id
_entity.type
_entity.pdbx_description
1 polymer ?
#
loop_
_entity_poly.entity_id
_entity_poly.type
_entity_poly.pdbx_seq_one_letter_code
_entity_poly.pdbx_strand_id
1 'polypeptide(L)'
;CHTSICPATCPPEVQAEVREVAVRAVKSLGEGVAGIFGVELFVFADGSVTLNEVAPRPHNSGHYTIEACGCDQFEAHVRAVMGLPLPGDTDLRVGAALM
;
A
#
# COMPACT_ATOMS: atom_id res chain seq x y z
N CYS A 1 2.15 10.84 -8.57
CA CYS A 1 1.00 11.50 -7.93
C CYS A 1 1.39 12.91 -7.52
N HIS A 2 0.51 13.89 -7.76
CA HIS A 2 0.66 15.25 -7.21
C HIS A 2 0.06 15.36 -5.81
N THR A 3 -0.93 14.52 -5.49
CA THR A 3 -1.59 14.51 -4.19
C THR A 3 -1.93 13.08 -3.76
N SER A 4 -1.72 12.75 -2.49
CA SER A 4 -2.11 11.49 -1.85
C SER A 4 -2.80 11.79 -0.52
N ILE A 5 -4.02 11.28 -0.35
CA ILE A 5 -4.84 11.48 0.85
C ILE A 5 -4.95 10.13 1.58
N CYS A 6 -4.61 10.11 2.87
CA CYS A 6 -4.72 8.92 3.71
C CYS A 6 -5.42 9.27 5.03
N PRO A 7 -6.45 8.51 5.47
CA PRO A 7 -7.02 7.33 4.81
C PRO A 7 -7.86 7.69 3.57
N ALA A 8 -7.95 6.74 2.63
CA ALA A 8 -8.92 6.85 1.54
C ALA A 8 -10.35 6.77 2.08
N THR A 9 -11.25 7.59 1.53
CA THR A 9 -12.67 7.56 1.91
C THR A 9 -13.43 6.63 0.97
N CYS A 10 -13.72 5.41 1.42
CA CYS A 10 -14.59 4.47 0.72
C CYS A 10 -15.33 3.54 1.70
N PRO A 11 -16.48 2.95 1.30
CA PRO A 11 -17.23 2.03 2.14
C PRO A 11 -16.40 0.81 2.61
N PRO A 12 -16.68 0.23 3.78
CA PRO A 12 -15.92 -0.91 4.32
C PRO A 12 -15.83 -2.11 3.37
N GLU A 13 -16.89 -2.38 2.61
CA GLU A 13 -16.95 -3.46 1.61
C GLU A 13 -15.93 -3.23 0.48
N VAL A 14 -15.81 -1.99 -0.01
CA VAL A 14 -14.82 -1.60 -1.03
C VAL A 14 -13.41 -1.71 -0.47
N GLN A 15 -13.19 -1.34 0.80
CA GLN A 15 -11.87 -1.49 1.43
C GLN A 15 -11.42 -2.95 1.53
N ALA A 16 -12.35 -3.87 1.76
CA ALA A 16 -12.05 -5.29 1.78
C ALA A 16 -11.64 -5.79 0.40
N GLU A 17 -12.40 -5.42 -0.65
CA GLU A 17 -12.09 -5.79 -2.03
C GLU A 17 -10.76 -5.19 -2.51
N VAL A 18 -10.49 -3.92 -2.20
CA VAL A 18 -9.20 -3.24 -2.46
C VAL A 18 -8.03 -4.03 -1.88
N ARG A 19 -8.12 -4.44 -0.61
CA ARG A 19 -7.06 -5.23 0.04
C ARG A 19 -6.88 -6.59 -0.64
N GLU A 20 -7.97 -7.27 -0.97
CA GLU A 20 -7.91 -8.56 -1.65
C GLU A 20 -7.24 -8.45 -3.03
N VAL A 21 -7.67 -7.49 -3.86
CA VAL A 21 -7.10 -7.26 -5.19
C VAL A 21 -5.61 -6.94 -5.09
N ALA A 22 -5.21 -6.06 -4.16
CA ALA A 22 -3.81 -5.71 -3.96
C ALA A 22 -2.95 -6.93 -3.56
N VAL A 23 -3.43 -7.75 -2.61
CA VAL A 23 -2.73 -8.97 -2.18
C VAL A 23 -2.64 -9.99 -3.31
N ARG A 24 -3.71 -10.19 -4.09
CA ARG A 24 -3.70 -11.09 -5.25
C ARG A 24 -2.71 -10.61 -6.31
N ALA A 25 -2.65 -9.30 -6.57
CA ALA A 25 -1.72 -8.71 -7.52
C ALA A 25 -0.27 -9.02 -7.14
N VAL A 26 0.13 -8.78 -5.89
CA VAL A 26 1.50 -9.07 -5.43
C VAL A 26 1.81 -10.56 -5.45
N LYS A 27 0.87 -11.42 -5.00
CA LYS A 27 1.03 -12.88 -5.06
C LYS A 27 1.21 -13.41 -6.48
N SER A 28 0.62 -12.75 -7.48
CA SER A 28 0.73 -13.16 -8.89
C SER A 28 2.13 -13.00 -9.47
N LEU A 29 3.02 -12.25 -8.81
CA LEU A 29 4.41 -12.06 -9.24
C LEU A 29 5.30 -13.29 -9.00
N GLY A 30 4.80 -14.31 -8.29
CA GLY A 30 5.49 -15.57 -8.05
C GLY A 30 6.23 -15.64 -6.71
N GLU A 31 6.91 -16.76 -6.49
CA GLU A 31 7.69 -16.98 -5.27
C GLU A 31 9.02 -16.20 -5.29
N GLY A 32 9.52 -15.85 -4.11
CA GLY A 32 10.81 -15.17 -3.95
C GLY A 32 10.78 -13.66 -4.14
N VAL A 33 9.62 -13.07 -4.48
CA VAL A 33 9.46 -11.61 -4.48
C VAL A 33 9.48 -11.09 -3.03
N ALA A 34 10.34 -10.10 -2.77
CA ALA A 34 10.50 -9.48 -1.46
C ALA A 34 10.63 -7.97 -1.62
N GLY A 35 10.09 -7.22 -0.67
CA GLY A 35 10.09 -5.76 -0.69
C GLY A 35 8.72 -5.18 -0.41
N ILE A 36 8.51 -3.98 -0.95
CA ILE A 36 7.26 -3.25 -0.89
C ILE A 36 6.77 -3.05 -2.31
N PHE A 37 5.46 -3.06 -2.49
CA PHE A 37 4.82 -2.97 -3.80
C PHE A 37 3.77 -1.88 -3.75
N GLY A 38 3.90 -0.87 -4.61
CA GLY A 38 2.81 0.05 -4.90
C GLY A 38 1.80 -0.66 -5.79
N VAL A 39 0.57 -0.83 -5.33
CA VAL A 39 -0.53 -1.39 -6.13
C VAL A 39 -1.53 -0.28 -6.40
N GLU A 40 -1.61 0.16 -7.65
CA GLU A 40 -2.58 1.16 -8.07
C GLU A 40 -3.87 0.48 -8.53
N LEU A 41 -5.00 0.98 -8.03
CA LEU A 41 -6.31 0.40 -8.24
C LEU A 41 -7.29 1.47 -8.73
N PHE A 42 -8.23 1.07 -9.57
CA PHE A 42 -9.43 1.86 -9.84
C PHE A 42 -10.59 1.32 -9.02
N VAL A 43 -11.35 2.22 -8.43
CA VAL A 43 -12.63 1.93 -7.77
C VAL A 43 -13.72 2.60 -8.58
N PHE A 44 -14.65 1.82 -9.11
CA PHE A 44 -15.78 2.33 -9.88
C PHE A 44 -16.97 2.70 -8.98
N ALA A 45 -17.93 3.43 -9.54
CA ALA A 45 -19.10 3.91 -8.81
C ALA A 45 -20.02 2.79 -8.30
N ASP A 46 -19.96 1.60 -8.91
CA ASP A 46 -20.68 0.40 -8.47
C ASP A 46 -19.94 -0.37 -7.36
N GLY A 47 -18.78 0.13 -6.92
CA GLY A 47 -17.94 -0.47 -5.90
C GLY A 47 -16.92 -1.46 -6.44
N SER A 48 -16.95 -1.82 -7.72
CA SER A 48 -16.00 -2.77 -8.30
C SER A 48 -14.57 -2.22 -8.30
N VAL A 49 -13.60 -3.10 -8.06
CA VAL A 49 -12.18 -2.75 -7.97
C VAL A 49 -11.38 -3.44 -9.07
N THR A 50 -10.59 -2.69 -9.83
CA THR A 50 -9.67 -3.24 -10.84
C THR A 50 -8.23 -2.83 -10.60
N LEU A 51 -7.30 -3.72 -10.97
CA LEU A 51 -5.87 -3.44 -10.96
C LEU A 51 -5.50 -2.53 -12.13
N ASN A 52 -4.84 -1.42 -11.84
CA ASN A 52 -4.24 -0.55 -12.86
C ASN A 52 -2.77 -0.94 -13.10
N GLU A 53 -1.96 -0.89 -12.05
CA GLU A 53 -0.50 -1.10 -12.12
C GLU A 53 0.04 -1.72 -10.83
N VAL A 54 1.17 -2.44 -10.95
CA VAL A 54 2.01 -2.84 -9.82
C VAL A 54 3.43 -2.29 -9.99
N ALA A 55 3.89 -1.52 -9.01
CA ALA A 55 5.25 -0.99 -8.92
C ALA A 55 6.04 -1.76 -7.84
N PRO A 56 7.02 -2.62 -8.19
CA PRO A 56 7.78 -3.45 -7.25
C PRO A 56 8.91 -2.67 -6.55
N ARG A 57 8.55 -1.54 -5.91
CA ARG A 57 9.45 -0.60 -5.23
C ARG A 57 8.65 0.30 -4.28
N PRO A 58 9.31 1.06 -3.40
CA PRO A 58 8.70 2.23 -2.78
C PRO A 58 8.05 3.13 -3.83
N HIS A 59 6.87 3.66 -3.50
CA HIS A 59 6.04 4.39 -4.43
C HIS A 59 5.77 5.81 -3.96
N ASN A 60 5.61 6.74 -4.92
CA ASN A 60 5.37 8.14 -4.60
C ASN A 60 4.09 8.32 -3.80
N SER A 61 3.04 7.50 -4.01
CA SER A 61 1.82 7.57 -3.21
C SER A 61 1.99 7.12 -1.75
N GLY A 62 3.12 6.48 -1.41
CA GLY A 62 3.44 6.00 -0.08
C GLY A 62 4.31 6.95 0.75
N HIS A 63 4.79 8.09 0.24
CA HIS A 63 5.70 8.97 1.02
C HIS A 63 5.04 9.55 2.27
N TYR A 64 3.71 9.58 2.37
CA TYR A 64 3.05 9.98 3.62
C TYR A 64 3.47 9.11 4.81
N THR A 65 3.87 7.85 4.57
CA THR A 65 4.30 6.91 5.61
C THR A 65 5.55 7.36 6.36
N ILE A 66 6.37 8.25 5.76
CA ILE A 66 7.59 8.80 6.38
C ILE A 66 7.24 9.56 7.67
N GLU A 67 6.21 10.41 7.60
CA GLU A 67 5.86 11.32 8.69
C GLU A 67 4.65 10.82 9.50
N ALA A 68 3.81 9.97 8.90
CA ALA A 68 2.48 9.67 9.43
C ALA A 68 2.29 8.23 9.92
N CYS A 69 3.23 7.30 9.70
CA CYS A 69 3.04 5.89 10.01
C CYS A 69 3.99 5.33 11.09
N GLY A 70 3.61 4.16 11.61
CA GLY A 70 4.41 3.27 12.46
C GLY A 70 5.85 3.04 11.96
N CYS A 71 5.91 2.67 10.69
CA CYS A 71 7.10 2.36 9.93
C CYS A 71 6.90 2.95 8.53
N ASP A 72 7.93 3.59 8.00
CA ASP A 72 7.87 4.12 6.64
C ASP A 72 8.12 3.03 5.60
N GLN A 73 7.71 3.30 4.36
CA GLN A 73 7.83 2.35 3.26
C GLN A 73 9.27 1.96 2.90
N PHE A 74 10.26 2.83 3.16
CA PHE A 74 11.65 2.54 2.88
C PHE A 74 12.23 1.59 3.92
N GLU A 75 11.95 1.81 5.21
CA GLU A 75 12.29 0.86 6.27
C GLU A 75 11.63 -0.51 6.00
N ALA A 76 10.33 -0.52 5.69
CA ALA A 76 9.60 -1.75 5.38
C ALA A 76 10.20 -2.49 4.17
N HIS A 77 10.57 -1.75 3.12
CA HIS A 77 11.22 -2.31 1.94
C HIS A 77 12.56 -2.97 2.28
N VAL A 78 13.44 -2.25 2.99
CA VAL A 78 14.77 -2.77 3.39
C VAL A 78 14.63 -4.01 4.26
N ARG A 79 13.73 -4.00 5.25
CA ARG A 79 13.49 -5.17 6.11
C ARG A 79 13.08 -6.40 5.30
N ALA A 80 12.14 -6.22 4.38
CA ALA A 80 11.63 -7.30 3.55
C ALA A 80 12.71 -7.90 2.64
N VAL A 81 13.49 -7.07 1.95
CA VAL A 81 14.55 -7.57 1.04
C VAL A 81 15.73 -8.19 1.79
N MET A 82 16.01 -7.76 3.02
CA MET A 82 17.09 -8.28 3.86
C MET A 82 16.68 -9.51 4.69
N GLY A 83 15.42 -9.96 4.62
CA GLY A 83 14.92 -11.07 5.44
C GLY A 83 14.87 -10.74 6.94
N LEU A 84 14.82 -9.47 7.31
CA LEU A 84 14.65 -9.03 8.69
C LEU A 84 13.18 -9.17 9.12
N PRO A 85 12.89 -9.15 10.44
CA PRO A 85 11.50 -9.08 10.91
C PRO A 85 10.76 -7.90 10.27
N LEU A 86 9.62 -8.19 9.65
CA LEU A 86 8.75 -7.17 9.07
C LEU A 86 8.27 -6.19 10.17
N PRO A 87 7.92 -4.95 9.81
CA PRO A 87 7.46 -3.97 10.79
C PRO A 87 6.25 -4.49 11.59
N GLY A 88 6.28 -4.28 12.90
CA GLY A 88 5.17 -4.67 13.80
C GLY A 88 4.04 -3.64 13.84
N ASP A 89 4.28 -2.42 13.33
CA ASP A 89 3.32 -1.32 13.27
C ASP A 89 3.50 -0.60 11.93
N THR A 90 2.44 -0.60 11.12
CA THR A 90 2.34 0.13 9.85
C THR A 90 1.15 1.09 9.84
N ASP A 91 0.52 1.30 10.98
CA ASP A 91 -0.70 2.09 11.08
C ASP A 91 -0.39 3.58 11.05
N LEU A 92 -1.40 4.39 10.70
CA LEU A 92 -1.34 5.83 10.83
C LEU A 92 -1.24 6.22 12.31
N ARG A 93 -0.24 7.04 12.66
CA ARG A 93 -0.04 7.64 13.99
C ARG A 93 -0.79 8.97 14.17
N VAL A 94 -1.39 9.48 13.10
CA VAL A 94 -2.15 10.73 13.03
C VAL A 94 -3.53 10.46 12.43
N GLY A 95 -4.49 11.37 12.62
CA GLY A 95 -5.86 11.19 12.12
C GLY A 95 -5.97 11.16 10.59
N ALA A 96 -5.08 11.86 9.89
CA ALA A 96 -4.98 11.87 8.43
C ALA A 96 -3.63 12.42 7.97
N ALA A 97 -3.24 12.11 6.73
CA ALA A 97 -2.06 12.64 6.05
C ALA A 97 -2.40 13.08 4.62
N LEU A 98 -1.74 14.16 4.19
CA LEU A 98 -1.79 14.70 2.84
C LEU A 98 -0.35 14.94 2.38
N MET A 99 -0.03 14.46 1.18
CA MET A 99 1.25 14.70 0.51
C MET A 99 0.99 15.13 -0.92
#